data_AF-A0A380XJE3-F1
#
_entry.id   AF-A0A380XJE3-F1
#
_cell.length_a   1.000
_cell.length_b   1.000
_cell.length_c   1.000
_cell.angle_alpha   90.00
_cell.angle_beta   90.00
_cell.angle_gamma   90.00
#
_symmetry.space_group_name_H-M   'P 1'
#
loop_
_entity.id
_entity.type
_entity.pdbx_description
1 polymer ?
#
loop_
_entity_poly.entity_id
_entity_poly.type
_entity_poly.pdbx_seq_one_letter_code
_entity_poly.pdbx_strand_id
1 'polypeptide(L)'
;MNPLQVTLFSTIIKFEINLLKLCMDRSTEPWMFSGGTIMKFENTGLENKKADLTRLDEVMLSHGLVREGQWDYERVTYDRKFELKEGVFYLRVFGYATEGDVGAHRATIQLMTPLLGKHYYPHGVEYGEGESFPKSLVSQCEKTLNEINAEIDQFAE
;
A
#
# COMPACT_ATOMS: atom_id res chain seq x y z
N MET A 1 42.32 -35.96 -11.79
CA MET A 1 41.64 -34.66 -11.92
C MET A 1 41.84 -33.89 -10.63
N ASN A 2 42.40 -32.69 -10.70
CA ASN A 2 42.84 -31.92 -9.53
C ASN A 2 41.65 -31.43 -8.67
N PRO A 3 41.74 -31.50 -7.32
CA PRO A 3 40.68 -31.07 -6.41
C PRO A 3 40.39 -29.55 -6.45
N LEU A 4 41.24 -28.75 -7.12
CA LEU A 4 41.07 -27.31 -7.32
C LEU A 4 40.13 -26.95 -8.49
N GLN A 5 39.73 -27.90 -9.33
CA GLN A 5 38.79 -27.64 -10.45
C GLN A 5 37.32 -27.84 -10.05
N VAL A 6 37.04 -28.61 -8.99
CA VAL A 6 35.67 -28.93 -8.55
C VAL A 6 35.06 -27.80 -7.70
N THR A 7 35.89 -27.07 -6.96
CA THR A 7 35.47 -25.90 -6.15
C THR A 7 35.22 -24.64 -6.98
N LEU A 8 35.86 -24.50 -8.14
CA LEU A 8 35.59 -23.38 -9.06
C LEU A 8 34.21 -23.51 -9.73
N PHE A 9 33.80 -24.73 -10.09
CA PHE A 9 32.49 -24.97 -10.71
C PHE A 9 31.32 -24.75 -9.75
N SER A 10 31.46 -25.08 -8.47
CA SER A 10 30.41 -24.85 -7.47
C SER A 10 30.21 -23.38 -7.10
N THR A 11 31.22 -22.53 -7.28
CA THR A 11 31.12 -21.10 -6.96
C THR A 11 30.47 -20.32 -8.12
N ILE A 12 30.70 -20.74 -9.36
CA ILE A 12 30.15 -20.09 -10.56
C ILE A 12 28.63 -20.29 -10.67
N ILE A 13 28.12 -21.51 -10.40
CA ILE A 13 26.67 -21.79 -10.45
C ILE A 13 25.89 -21.02 -9.36
N LYS A 14 26.52 -20.73 -8.20
CA LYS A 14 25.88 -19.97 -7.11
C LYS A 14 25.84 -18.46 -7.36
N PHE A 15 26.67 -17.95 -8.28
CA PHE A 15 26.68 -16.54 -8.68
C PHE A 15 25.63 -16.24 -9.77
N GLU A 16 25.38 -17.16 -10.69
CA GLU A 16 24.36 -16.99 -11.75
C GLU A 16 22.91 -17.09 -11.24
N ILE A 17 22.65 -17.91 -10.20
CA ILE A 17 21.30 -18.01 -9.62
C ILE A 17 20.91 -16.73 -8.84
N ASN A 18 21.88 -16.01 -8.27
CA ASN A 18 21.61 -14.73 -7.62
C ASN A 18 21.42 -13.57 -8.61
N LEU A 19 21.95 -13.67 -9.83
CA LEU A 19 21.74 -12.65 -10.85
C LEU A 19 20.36 -12.77 -11.52
N LEU A 20 19.83 -13.98 -11.68
CA LEU A 20 18.48 -14.21 -12.22
C LEU A 20 17.36 -13.87 -11.24
N LYS A 21 17.63 -13.82 -9.92
CA LYS A 21 16.65 -13.39 -8.91
C LYS A 21 16.50 -11.86 -8.82
N LEU A 22 17.41 -11.09 -9.42
CA LEU A 22 17.29 -9.64 -9.55
C LEU A 22 16.42 -9.19 -10.75
N CYS A 23 16.08 -10.08 -11.68
CA CYS A 23 15.30 -9.74 -12.89
C CYS A 23 13.80 -10.10 -12.80
N MET A 24 13.33 -10.57 -11.64
CA MET A 24 11.97 -11.10 -11.45
C MET A 24 11.17 -10.35 -10.38
N ASP A 25 11.49 -9.08 -10.08
CA ASP A 25 10.49 -8.10 -9.66
C ASP A 25 10.23 -7.19 -10.85
N ARG A 26 9.22 -7.56 -11.63
CA ARG A 26 8.76 -6.85 -12.83
C ARG A 26 7.30 -6.43 -12.63
N SER A 27 6.94 -5.99 -11.42
CA SER A 27 5.62 -5.42 -11.09
C SER A 27 5.61 -3.91 -10.88
N THR A 28 6.76 -3.23 -10.99
CA THR A 28 6.81 -1.77 -10.97
C THR A 28 7.21 -1.24 -12.35
N GLU A 29 6.23 -1.07 -13.23
CA GLU A 29 6.41 -0.36 -14.49
C GLU A 29 6.87 1.09 -14.21
N PRO A 30 8.08 1.52 -14.60
CA PRO A 30 8.65 2.81 -14.20
C PRO A 30 8.07 4.05 -14.91
N TRP A 31 6.93 3.95 -15.60
CA TRP A 31 6.48 4.99 -16.54
C TRP A 31 5.12 5.63 -16.21
N MET A 32 4.54 5.35 -15.03
CA MET A 32 3.34 6.04 -14.51
C MET A 32 3.57 6.84 -13.22
N PHE A 33 4.81 7.01 -12.76
CA PHE A 33 5.13 7.80 -11.56
C PHE A 33 6.27 8.79 -11.83
N SER A 34 6.05 9.70 -12.78
CA SER A 34 6.94 10.83 -13.02
C SER A 34 6.66 11.92 -11.98
N GLY A 35 7.46 11.91 -10.91
CA GLY A 35 7.73 13.11 -10.13
C GLY A 35 6.93 13.27 -8.84
N GLY A 36 7.06 12.31 -7.92
CA GLY A 36 7.51 12.62 -6.55
C GLY A 36 7.20 11.61 -5.43
N THR A 37 7.67 11.95 -4.23
CA THR A 37 7.92 11.00 -3.14
C THR A 37 6.65 10.59 -2.40
N ILE A 38 5.88 9.63 -2.93
CA ILE A 38 4.76 9.01 -2.20
C ILE A 38 5.31 7.95 -1.26
N MET A 39 5.02 8.06 0.04
CA MET A 39 5.34 7.00 0.98
C MET A 39 4.29 5.89 0.89
N LYS A 40 4.71 4.74 0.38
CA LYS A 40 3.90 3.52 0.33
C LYS A 40 4.19 2.68 1.57
N PHE A 41 3.15 2.10 2.18
CA PHE A 41 3.32 1.11 3.22
C PHE A 41 3.36 -0.28 2.58
N GLU A 42 4.56 -0.73 2.23
CA GLU A 42 4.77 -2.07 1.71
C GLU A 42 4.73 -3.10 2.84
N ASN A 43 4.36 -4.35 2.51
CA ASN A 43 4.35 -5.49 3.43
C ASN A 43 3.34 -5.36 4.59
N THR A 44 2.22 -4.66 4.36
CA THR A 44 1.09 -4.63 5.31
C THR A 44 0.27 -5.91 5.29
N GLY A 45 0.32 -6.67 4.18
CA GLY A 45 -0.49 -7.87 3.98
C GLY A 45 -1.95 -7.59 3.61
N LEU A 46 -2.37 -6.32 3.62
CA LEU A 46 -3.71 -5.89 3.20
C LEU A 46 -3.94 -6.16 1.71
N GLU A 47 -2.91 -6.00 0.88
CA GLU A 47 -2.96 -6.16 -0.57
C GLU A 47 -3.43 -7.54 -1.05
N ASN A 48 -3.33 -8.57 -0.20
CA ASN A 48 -3.72 -9.94 -0.52
C ASN A 48 -5.08 -10.33 0.06
N LYS A 49 -5.80 -9.41 0.71
CA LYS A 49 -7.06 -9.69 1.41
C LYS A 49 -8.28 -9.23 0.63
N LYS A 50 -9.30 -10.09 0.60
CA LYS A 50 -10.64 -9.77 0.13
C LYS A 50 -11.59 -9.71 1.30
N ALA A 51 -12.43 -8.67 1.34
CA ALA A 51 -13.40 -8.51 2.41
C ALA A 51 -14.70 -7.87 1.94
N ASP A 52 -15.79 -8.18 2.62
CA ASP A 52 -17.09 -7.52 2.42
C ASP A 52 -17.01 -6.02 2.69
N LEU A 53 -17.55 -5.23 1.76
CA LEU A 53 -17.59 -3.76 1.84
C LEU A 53 -18.21 -3.26 3.14
N THR A 54 -19.34 -3.83 3.58
CA THR A 54 -20.03 -3.36 4.79
C THR A 54 -19.16 -3.51 6.04
N ARG A 55 -18.48 -4.65 6.20
CA ARG A 55 -17.60 -4.90 7.33
C ARG A 55 -16.34 -4.05 7.24
N LEU A 56 -15.83 -3.85 6.03
CA LEU A 56 -14.69 -2.99 5.78
C LEU A 56 -15.00 -1.53 6.13
N ASP A 57 -16.18 -1.01 5.73
CA ASP A 57 -16.64 0.33 6.09
C ASP A 57 -16.69 0.52 7.62
N GLU A 58 -17.22 -0.47 8.36
CA GLU A 58 -17.29 -0.42 9.83
C GLU A 58 -15.91 -0.36 10.48
N VAL A 59 -14.97 -1.23 10.05
CA VAL A 59 -13.59 -1.25 10.57
C VAL A 59 -12.85 0.03 10.20
N MET A 60 -12.96 0.48 8.95
CA MET A 60 -12.28 1.72 8.51
C MET A 60 -12.79 2.93 9.30
N LEU A 61 -14.10 3.02 9.52
CA LEU A 61 -14.71 4.10 10.27
C LEU A 61 -14.31 4.08 11.75
N SER A 62 -14.18 2.90 12.38
CA SER A 62 -13.73 2.78 13.78
C SER A 62 -12.31 3.30 13.97
N HIS A 63 -11.47 3.15 12.95
CA HIS A 63 -10.10 3.66 12.89
C HIS A 63 -9.99 5.11 12.37
N GLY A 64 -11.11 5.77 12.13
CA GLY A 64 -11.18 7.17 11.68
C GLY A 64 -10.79 7.38 10.22
N LEU A 65 -10.82 6.33 9.40
CA LEU A 65 -10.76 6.48 7.95
C LEU A 65 -12.18 6.62 7.41
N VAL A 66 -12.41 7.67 6.63
CA VAL A 66 -13.72 8.00 6.08
C VAL A 66 -13.69 7.94 4.56
N ARG A 67 -14.80 7.48 3.98
CA ARG A 67 -15.00 7.51 2.53
C ARG A 67 -15.62 8.85 2.14
N GLU A 68 -14.78 9.85 1.84
CA GLU A 68 -15.26 11.18 1.44
C GLU A 68 -15.77 11.18 -0.01
N GLY A 69 -17.06 10.90 -0.18
CA GLY A 69 -17.86 11.35 -1.33
C GLY A 69 -17.40 10.88 -2.72
N GLN A 70 -16.78 9.70 -2.82
CA GLN A 70 -16.41 9.12 -4.10
C GLN A 70 -17.60 8.43 -4.77
N TRP A 71 -17.88 8.86 -6.01
CA TRP A 71 -18.88 8.28 -6.91
C TRP A 71 -18.29 7.14 -7.76
N ASP A 72 -17.18 6.54 -7.32
CA ASP A 72 -16.52 5.46 -8.05
C ASP A 72 -17.28 4.15 -7.76
N TYR A 73 -17.82 3.55 -8.82
CA TYR A 73 -18.60 2.31 -8.75
C TYR A 73 -17.72 1.06 -8.64
N GLU A 74 -16.43 1.19 -8.93
CA GLU A 74 -15.47 0.08 -8.97
C GLU A 74 -14.45 0.17 -7.84
N ARG A 75 -14.26 1.36 -7.25
CA ARG A 75 -13.21 1.61 -6.24
C ARG A 75 -13.76 2.22 -4.98
N VAL A 76 -13.11 1.88 -3.88
CA VAL A 76 -13.31 2.51 -2.58
C VAL A 76 -12.01 3.13 -2.12
N THR A 77 -12.12 4.35 -1.58
CA THR A 77 -11.00 5.05 -0.99
C THR A 77 -11.40 5.50 0.40
N TYR A 78 -10.56 5.16 1.37
CA TYR A 78 -10.70 5.54 2.76
C TYR A 78 -9.57 6.48 3.12
N ASP A 79 -9.93 7.68 3.56
CA ASP A 79 -9.00 8.73 3.89
C ASP A 79 -9.06 9.06 5.36
N ARG A 80 -7.89 9.20 5.99
CA ARG A 80 -7.74 9.77 7.31
C ARG A 80 -6.82 10.97 7.25
N LYS A 81 -7.36 12.12 7.66
CA LYS A 81 -6.66 13.39 7.70
C LYS A 81 -5.85 13.53 9.00
N PHE A 82 -4.62 14.00 8.86
CA PHE A 82 -3.76 14.38 9.96
C PHE A 82 -3.33 15.83 9.77
N GLU A 83 -3.66 16.68 10.74
CA GLU A 83 -3.24 18.08 10.75
C GLU A 83 -2.05 18.23 11.70
N LEU A 84 -0.88 18.51 11.13
CA LEU A 84 0.33 18.82 11.89
C LEU A 84 0.81 20.24 11.58
N LYS A 85 1.77 20.74 12.36
CA LYS A 85 2.36 22.06 12.13
C LYS A 85 3.08 22.14 10.77
N GLU A 86 3.57 21.00 10.29
CA GLU A 86 4.31 20.81 9.05
C GLU A 86 3.40 20.74 7.80
N GLY A 87 2.08 20.58 8.00
CA GLY A 87 1.08 20.50 6.93
C GLY A 87 -0.03 19.50 7.21
N VAL A 88 -0.86 19.27 6.19
CA VAL A 88 -1.95 18.29 6.23
C VAL A 88 -1.50 17.04 5.51
N PHE A 89 -1.65 15.89 6.17
CA PHE A 89 -1.33 14.58 5.62
C PHE A 89 -2.60 13.74 5.52
N TYR A 90 -2.62 12.84 4.55
CA TYR A 90 -3.73 11.94 4.29
C TYR A 90 -3.19 10.52 4.21
N LEU A 91 -3.59 9.68 5.16
CA LEU A 91 -3.44 8.23 5.04
C LEU A 91 -4.60 7.72 4.20
N ARG A 92 -4.27 7.09 3.08
CA ARG A 92 -5.23 6.63 2.10
C ARG A 92 -5.12 5.13 1.92
N VAL A 93 -6.24 4.43 2.13
CA VAL A 93 -6.39 3.01 1.82
C VAL A 93 -7.35 2.88 0.66
N PHE A 94 -6.92 2.17 -0.38
CA PHE A 94 -7.75 1.93 -1.57
C PHE A 94 -8.15 0.47 -1.64
N GLY A 95 -9.27 0.21 -2.29
CA GLY A 95 -9.65 -1.11 -2.74
C GLY A 95 -10.44 -1.04 -4.02
N TYR A 96 -10.50 -2.17 -4.73
CA TYR A 96 -11.34 -2.33 -5.90
C TYR A 96 -12.34 -3.46 -5.69
N ALA A 97 -13.54 -3.31 -6.22
CA ALA A 97 -14.57 -4.32 -6.17
C ALA A 97 -14.19 -5.46 -7.14
N THR A 98 -13.99 -6.65 -6.58
CA THR A 98 -13.78 -7.88 -7.36
C THR A 98 -15.10 -8.53 -7.74
N GLU A 99 -16.09 -8.42 -6.87
CA GLU A 99 -17.42 -9.02 -7.01
C GLU A 99 -18.48 -8.09 -6.41
N GLY A 100 -19.70 -8.14 -6.95
CA GLY A 100 -20.84 -7.36 -6.46
C GLY A 100 -20.87 -5.91 -6.97
N ASP A 101 -21.60 -5.06 -6.23
CA ASP A 101 -21.83 -3.65 -6.57
C ASP A 101 -21.61 -2.75 -5.35
N VAL A 102 -20.67 -1.81 -5.48
CA VAL A 102 -20.32 -0.82 -4.44
C VAL A 102 -21.52 0.07 -4.13
N GLY A 103 -22.32 0.44 -5.13
CA GLY A 103 -23.52 1.26 -4.95
C GLY A 103 -24.60 0.57 -4.13
N ALA A 104 -24.73 -0.76 -4.28
CA ALA A 104 -25.66 -1.59 -3.51
C ALA A 104 -25.16 -1.96 -2.10
N HIS A 105 -23.96 -1.48 -1.70
CA HIS A 105 -23.28 -1.83 -0.44
C HIS A 105 -23.07 -3.34 -0.26
N ARG A 106 -23.03 -4.09 -1.36
CA ARG A 106 -22.84 -5.55 -1.40
C ARG A 106 -21.79 -5.87 -2.44
N ALA A 107 -20.53 -5.66 -2.06
CA ALA A 107 -19.38 -5.92 -2.88
C ALA A 107 -18.24 -6.52 -2.06
N THR A 108 -17.48 -7.41 -2.69
CA THR A 108 -16.23 -7.95 -2.15
C THR A 108 -15.08 -7.11 -2.67
N ILE A 109 -14.40 -6.43 -1.75
CA ILE A 109 -13.33 -5.49 -2.04
C ILE A 109 -11.98 -6.17 -1.86
N GLN A 110 -11.14 -6.10 -2.89
CA GLN A 110 -9.72 -6.38 -2.77
C GLN A 110 -9.00 -5.09 -2.37
N LEU A 111 -8.29 -5.13 -1.24
CA LEU A 111 -7.50 -4.00 -0.78
C LEU A 111 -6.20 -3.86 -1.58
N MET A 112 -5.68 -2.63 -1.61
CA MET A 112 -4.42 -2.27 -2.24
C MET A 112 -3.43 -1.71 -1.21
N THR A 113 -2.20 -1.51 -1.65
CA THR A 113 -1.14 -0.89 -0.83
C THR A 113 -1.56 0.50 -0.34
N PRO A 114 -1.61 0.72 0.98
CA PRO A 114 -1.89 2.04 1.55
C PRO A 114 -0.83 3.07 1.18
N LEU A 115 -1.26 4.32 1.00
CA LEU A 115 -0.41 5.45 0.66
C LEU A 115 -0.51 6.54 1.73
N LEU A 116 0.61 7.18 2.05
CA LEU A 116 0.64 8.43 2.80
C LEU A 116 0.98 9.57 1.85
N GLY A 117 0.05 10.49 1.69
CA GLY A 117 0.22 11.71 0.91
C GLY A 117 0.26 12.93 1.81
N LYS A 118 0.98 13.97 1.37
CA LYS A 118 0.90 15.31 1.95
C LYS A 118 0.12 16.22 1.01
N HIS A 119 -0.78 17.03 1.55
CA HIS A 119 -1.56 17.98 0.78
C HIS A 119 -0.93 19.37 0.87
N TYR A 120 -0.64 19.98 -0.29
CA TYR A 120 -0.17 21.36 -0.37
C TYR A 120 -1.27 22.25 -0.92
N TYR A 121 -1.69 23.22 -0.11
CA TYR A 121 -2.56 24.28 -0.58
C TYR A 121 -1.70 25.51 -0.94
N PRO A 122 -1.91 26.22 -2.07
CA PRO A 122 -2.99 26.12 -3.07
C PRO A 122 -2.64 25.30 -4.34
N HIS A 123 -1.41 24.80 -4.49
CA HIS A 123 -0.94 24.06 -5.66
C HIS A 123 -0.98 22.54 -5.44
N GLY A 124 -2.18 21.94 -5.33
CA GLY A 124 -2.38 20.48 -5.40
C GLY A 124 -1.50 19.59 -4.51
N VAL A 125 -1.54 18.28 -4.77
CA VAL A 125 -0.56 17.35 -4.20
C VAL A 125 0.70 17.45 -5.06
N GLU A 126 1.58 18.40 -4.75
CA GLU A 126 2.93 18.40 -5.31
C GLU A 126 3.71 17.25 -4.69
N TYR A 127 4.26 16.39 -5.54
CA TYR A 127 5.17 15.36 -5.10
C TYR A 127 6.60 15.87 -5.40
N GLY A 128 7.32 16.32 -4.38
CA GLY A 128 8.71 16.80 -4.51
C GLY A 128 9.73 15.72 -4.12
N GLU A 129 10.87 15.66 -4.81
CA GLU A 129 12.05 14.95 -4.30
C GLU A 129 12.55 15.67 -3.02
N GLY A 130 12.41 15.01 -1.86
CA GLY A 130 12.82 15.57 -0.56
C GLY A 130 11.72 15.71 0.49
N GLU A 131 10.53 15.14 0.28
CA GLU A 131 9.50 15.11 1.31
C GLU A 131 9.92 14.29 2.54
N SER A 132 9.92 14.96 3.69
CA SER A 132 10.15 14.33 4.99
C SER A 132 8.81 14.10 5.67
N PHE A 133 8.43 12.83 5.80
CA PHE A 133 7.31 12.42 6.64
C PHE A 133 7.79 12.33 8.09
N PRO A 134 7.12 12.98 9.06
CA PRO A 134 7.49 12.85 10.47
C PRO A 134 7.45 11.37 10.88
N LYS A 135 8.54 10.86 11.48
CA LYS A 135 8.61 9.46 11.92
C LYS A 135 7.50 9.07 12.89
N SER A 136 7.05 10.02 13.71
CA SER A 136 5.90 9.84 14.60
C SER A 136 4.60 9.57 13.84
N LEU A 137 4.37 10.29 12.73
CA LEU A 137 3.21 10.11 11.87
C LEU A 137 3.27 8.75 11.17
N VAL A 138 4.43 8.41 10.61
CA VAL A 138 4.66 7.11 9.95
C VAL A 138 4.37 5.96 10.92
N SER A 139 4.95 6.00 12.12
CA SER A 139 4.72 4.96 13.14
C SER A 139 3.26 4.88 13.59
N GLN A 140 2.56 6.01 13.68
CA GLN A 140 1.13 6.03 13.98
C GLN A 140 0.30 5.40 12.84
N CYS A 141 0.66 5.66 11.59
CA CYS A 141 0.01 5.05 10.43
C CYS A 141 0.28 3.54 10.39
N GLU A 142 1.52 3.10 10.58
CA GLU A 142 1.88 1.68 10.66
C GLU A 142 1.09 0.96 11.75
N LYS A 143 0.98 1.56 12.94
CA LYS A 143 0.19 1.00 14.03
C LYS A 143 -1.30 0.86 13.64
N THR A 144 -1.88 1.91 13.06
CA THR A 144 -3.28 1.91 12.63
C THR A 144 -3.52 0.84 11.54
N LEU A 145 -2.61 0.74 10.57
CA LEU A 145 -2.69 -0.27 9.49
C LEU A 145 -2.57 -1.69 10.04
N ASN A 146 -1.71 -1.92 11.04
CA ASN A 146 -1.59 -3.23 11.69
C ASN A 146 -2.85 -3.61 12.47
N GLU A 147 -3.48 -2.66 13.16
CA GLU A 147 -4.74 -2.88 13.87
C GLU A 147 -5.88 -3.20 12.89
N ILE A 148 -6.00 -2.41 11.81
CA ILE A 148 -6.95 -2.66 10.72
C ILE A 148 -6.73 -4.04 10.09
N ASN A 149 -5.48 -4.40 9.80
CA ASN A 149 -5.13 -5.69 9.22
C ASN A 149 -5.55 -6.86 10.13
N ALA A 150 -5.31 -6.74 11.44
CA ALA A 150 -5.70 -7.75 12.42
C ALA A 150 -7.23 -7.88 12.60
N GLU A 151 -7.98 -6.79 12.41
CA GLU A 151 -9.46 -6.85 12.41
C GLU A 151 -9.98 -7.49 11.12
N ILE A 152 -9.43 -7.11 9.97
CA ILE A 152 -9.77 -7.66 8.66
C ILE A 152 -9.45 -9.16 8.61
N ASP A 153 -8.38 -9.62 9.24
CA ASP A 153 -8.03 -11.04 9.36
C ASP A 153 -9.15 -11.92 9.94
N GLN A 154 -10.08 -11.35 10.69
CA GLN A 154 -11.19 -12.11 11.29
C GLN A 154 -12.29 -12.44 10.27
N PHE A 155 -12.26 -11.82 9.10
CA PHE A 155 -13.33 -11.95 8.10
C PHE A 155 -12.89 -11.88 6.65
N ALA A 156 -11.62 -11.64 6.39
CA ALA A 156 -11.07 -11.71 5.05
C ALA A 156 -10.98 -13.15 4.58
N GLU A 157 -11.16 -13.31 3.27
CA GLU A 157 -10.95 -14.55 2.51
C GLU A 157 -9.58 -14.56 1.83
#